data_AF-H0ECS9-F1
#
_entry.id   AF-H0ECS9-F1
#
_cell.length_a   1.000
_cell.length_b   1.000
_cell.length_c   1.000
_cell.angle_alpha   90.00
_cell.angle_beta   90.00
_cell.angle_gamma   90.00
#
_symmetry.space_group_name_H-M   'P 1'
#
loop_
_entity.id
_entity.type
_entity.pdbx_description
1 polymer ?
#
loop_
_entity_poly.entity_id
_entity_poly.type
_entity_poly.pdbx_seq_one_letter_code
_entity_poly.pdbx_strand_id
1 'polypeptide(L)'
;MKSAPGAGIVSTLVLQSDTLDEIDMEWLGADDTEVQTNYFGKGDVTTYNRGAFNPAANNQGQFITYDIEWTQSQITWSVGGKVVRVLTPATADANQYPQSPMQVKFGAWSGGDAATNAPGTISWARGPTDWSKGPFVMTVSSIAVTDYSTGTQYKYGDTSGSWESIQAVGGKVNGNAGGAGTVVSSADVPAITSASPSIPAGLGSNTHTDTAHQTGWPWVGTSTFVTATTVPTAVGLPSLANINFYLFSGPLAIAILSLIGRWP
;
A
#
# COMPACT_ATOMS: atom_id res chain seq x y z
N MET A 1 8.91 1.10 -8.59
CA MET A 1 7.82 1.78 -9.32
C MET A 1 8.24 3.18 -9.75
N LYS A 2 7.46 3.82 -10.62
CA LYS A 2 7.44 5.26 -10.89
C LYS A 2 6.11 5.82 -10.40
N SER A 3 6.13 6.86 -9.57
CA SER A 3 4.91 7.53 -9.09
C SER A 3 4.30 8.41 -10.18
N ALA A 4 3.00 8.68 -10.06
CA ALA A 4 2.29 9.62 -10.92
C ALA A 4 2.65 11.07 -10.56
N PRO A 5 2.98 11.94 -11.55
CA PRO A 5 3.12 13.37 -11.31
C PRO A 5 1.74 14.06 -11.22
N GLY A 6 1.74 15.31 -10.76
CA GLY A 6 0.56 16.19 -10.75
C GLY A 6 0.16 16.59 -9.33
N ALA A 7 -0.09 17.89 -9.12
CA ALA A 7 -0.62 18.38 -7.85
C ALA A 7 -1.93 17.66 -7.51
N GLY A 8 -2.10 17.26 -6.25
CA GLY A 8 -3.29 16.55 -5.80
C GLY A 8 -3.34 15.06 -6.16
N ILE A 9 -2.48 14.57 -7.04
CA ILE A 9 -2.40 13.15 -7.38
C ILE A 9 -1.56 12.41 -6.35
N VAL A 10 -2.04 11.24 -5.95
CA VAL A 10 -1.40 10.38 -4.97
C VAL A 10 -1.19 9.01 -5.60
N SER A 11 0.04 8.50 -5.56
CA SER A 11 0.33 7.09 -5.81
C SER A 11 0.48 6.39 -4.46
N THR A 12 0.00 5.15 -4.35
CA THR A 12 -0.03 4.43 -3.09
C THR A 12 0.37 2.96 -3.22
N LEU A 13 1.07 2.48 -2.19
CA LEU A 13 1.27 1.09 -1.85
C LEU A 13 0.76 0.91 -0.42
N VAL A 14 -0.25 0.07 -0.23
CA VAL A 14 -0.82 -0.24 1.08
C VAL A 14 -0.76 -1.74 1.34
N LEU A 15 -0.21 -2.14 2.48
CA LEU A 15 -0.46 -3.44 3.09
C LEU A 15 -1.56 -3.24 4.12
N GLN A 16 -2.69 -3.95 4.00
CA GLN A 16 -3.82 -3.78 4.91
C GLN A 16 -4.45 -5.12 5.29
N SER A 17 -4.74 -5.30 6.58
CA SER A 17 -5.43 -6.49 7.10
C SER A 17 -6.94 -6.30 7.21
N ASP A 18 -7.66 -7.39 7.43
CA ASP A 18 -9.11 -7.36 7.70
C ASP A 18 -9.43 -6.74 9.07
N THR A 19 -8.44 -6.63 9.96
CA THR A 19 -8.58 -5.90 11.23
C THR A 19 -8.18 -4.44 11.11
N LEU A 20 -7.88 -3.95 9.90
CA LEU A 20 -7.42 -2.57 9.65
C LEU A 20 -6.05 -2.24 10.26
N ASP A 21 -5.18 -3.23 10.47
CA ASP A 21 -3.76 -2.91 10.55
C ASP A 21 -3.31 -2.48 9.16
N GLU A 22 -2.44 -1.46 9.07
CA GLU A 22 -2.02 -0.84 7.82
C GLU A 22 -0.56 -0.43 7.86
N ILE A 23 0.14 -0.64 6.74
CA ILE A 23 1.49 -0.16 6.47
C ILE A 23 1.46 0.43 5.07
N ASP A 24 1.79 1.72 4.93
CA ASP A 24 1.66 2.41 3.65
C ASP A 24 2.94 3.12 3.20
N MET A 25 2.98 3.38 1.90
CA MET A 25 3.85 4.35 1.25
C MET A 25 3.02 5.19 0.28
N GLU A 26 3.09 6.51 0.43
CA GLU A 26 2.32 7.48 -0.34
C GLU A 26 3.26 8.46 -1.04
N TRP A 27 3.15 8.56 -2.36
CA TRP A 27 3.88 9.53 -3.18
C TRP A 27 2.95 10.62 -3.64
N LEU A 28 3.29 11.87 -3.32
CA LEU A 28 2.51 13.04 -3.71
C LEU A 28 3.02 13.54 -5.07
N GLY A 29 2.17 13.58 -6.09
CA GLY A 29 2.55 13.98 -7.44
C GLY A 29 3.02 15.45 -7.56
N ALA A 30 2.82 16.25 -6.52
CA ALA A 30 3.36 17.60 -6.40
C ALA A 30 4.87 17.64 -6.06
N ASP A 31 5.45 16.53 -5.59
CA ASP A 31 6.84 16.46 -5.12
C ASP A 31 7.51 15.16 -5.58
N ASP A 32 8.55 15.27 -6.40
CA ASP A 32 9.28 14.12 -6.94
C ASP A 32 10.47 13.71 -6.06
N THR A 33 10.65 14.34 -4.90
CA THR A 33 11.85 14.20 -4.07
C THR A 33 11.69 13.29 -2.86
N GLU A 34 10.46 12.97 -2.48
CA GLU A 34 10.17 12.27 -1.22
C GLU A 34 9.00 11.30 -1.33
N VAL A 35 8.94 10.38 -0.35
CA VAL A 35 7.85 9.45 -0.14
C VAL A 35 7.40 9.53 1.32
N GLN A 36 6.10 9.57 1.53
CA GLN A 36 5.55 9.45 2.87
C GLN A 36 5.42 7.98 3.24
N THR A 37 5.75 7.67 4.48
CA THR A 37 5.49 6.36 5.10
C THR A 37 4.53 6.59 6.25
N ASN A 38 3.60 5.68 6.46
CA ASN A 38 2.68 5.76 7.57
C ASN A 38 2.21 4.34 7.97
N TYR A 39 1.56 4.24 9.12
CA TYR A 39 1.04 3.00 9.65
C TYR A 39 -0.22 3.26 10.48
N PHE A 40 -1.10 2.27 10.52
CA PHE A 40 -2.26 2.25 11.41
C PHE A 40 -2.36 0.90 12.10
N GLY A 41 -2.77 0.88 13.37
CA GLY A 41 -3.16 -0.34 14.05
C GLY A 41 -4.66 -0.35 14.30
N LYS A 42 -5.31 -1.44 13.89
CA LYS A 42 -6.74 -1.68 14.16
C LYS A 42 -7.69 -0.57 13.68
N GLY A 43 -7.31 0.16 12.62
CA GLY A 43 -8.10 1.25 12.05
C GLY A 43 -8.23 2.47 12.96
N ASP A 44 -7.42 2.59 14.00
CA ASP A 44 -7.46 3.73 14.90
C ASP A 44 -6.89 4.96 14.19
N VAL A 45 -7.75 5.95 13.93
CA VAL A 45 -7.41 7.25 13.32
C VAL A 45 -7.57 8.42 14.29
N THR A 46 -7.57 8.16 15.60
CA THR A 46 -7.71 9.22 16.62
C THR A 46 -6.62 10.27 16.52
N THR A 47 -5.41 9.86 16.12
CA THR A 47 -4.27 10.73 15.87
C THR A 47 -3.68 10.50 14.48
N TYR A 48 -3.17 11.57 13.89
CA TYR A 48 -2.56 11.56 12.55
C TYR A 48 -1.05 11.85 12.59
N ASN A 49 -0.41 11.45 13.69
CA ASN A 49 1.00 11.67 14.05
C ASN A 49 1.97 10.62 13.47
N ARG A 50 1.47 9.64 12.74
CA ARG A 50 2.23 8.43 12.36
C ARG A 50 2.95 8.56 11.02
N GLY A 51 2.67 9.62 10.25
CA GLY A 51 3.32 9.90 8.98
C GLY A 51 4.71 10.51 9.10
N ALA A 52 5.63 10.03 8.27
CA ALA A 52 6.95 10.63 8.10
C ALA A 52 7.30 10.70 6.60
N PHE A 53 7.85 11.83 6.17
CA PHE A 53 8.38 11.99 4.82
C PHE A 53 9.85 11.57 4.78
N ASN A 54 10.22 10.85 3.72
CA ASN A 54 11.53 10.24 3.55
C ASN A 54 12.10 10.55 2.15
N PRO A 55 13.42 10.68 1.98
CA PRO A 55 14.01 10.93 0.67
C PRO A 55 13.70 9.82 -0.36
N ALA A 56 13.25 10.23 -1.54
CA ALA A 56 12.97 9.38 -2.69
C ALA A 56 13.15 10.17 -3.99
N ALA A 57 14.35 10.70 -4.21
CA ALA A 57 14.64 11.64 -5.29
C ALA A 57 14.29 11.11 -6.70
N ASN A 58 13.64 11.96 -7.49
CA ASN A 58 13.22 11.71 -8.87
C ASN A 58 12.25 10.52 -9.00
N ASN A 59 11.37 10.31 -8.01
CA ASN A 59 10.43 9.17 -7.96
C ASN A 59 9.39 9.14 -9.10
N GLN A 60 9.15 10.28 -9.75
CA GLN A 60 8.28 10.41 -10.92
C GLN A 60 9.03 10.13 -12.23
N GLY A 61 10.35 10.37 -12.26
CA GLY A 61 11.17 10.24 -13.46
C GLY A 61 11.79 8.85 -13.67
N GLN A 62 12.14 8.13 -12.59
CA GLN A 62 12.86 6.85 -12.65
C GLN A 62 12.18 5.73 -11.84
N PHE A 63 12.41 4.49 -12.26
CA PHE A 63 11.99 3.34 -11.45
C PHE A 63 12.87 3.21 -10.21
N ILE A 64 12.24 3.27 -9.04
CA ILE A 64 12.88 3.06 -7.74
C ILE A 64 12.32 1.78 -7.12
N THR A 65 13.18 0.96 -6.51
CA THR A 65 12.73 -0.17 -5.68
C THR A 65 12.34 0.35 -4.31
N TYR A 66 11.14 -0.05 -3.85
CA TYR A 66 10.63 0.28 -2.53
C TYR A 66 10.37 -1.04 -1.81
N ASP A 67 10.92 -1.19 -0.61
CA ASP A 67 10.85 -2.42 0.15
C ASP A 67 10.23 -2.14 1.52
N ILE A 68 9.31 -3.02 1.92
CA ILE A 68 8.74 -3.07 3.26
C ILE A 68 9.10 -4.44 3.82
N GLU A 69 9.97 -4.47 4.83
CA GLU A 69 10.21 -5.69 5.61
C GLU A 69 9.45 -5.59 6.92
N TRP A 70 8.49 -6.48 7.11
CA TRP A 70 7.60 -6.50 8.27
C TRP A 70 7.77 -7.82 9.02
N THR A 71 8.15 -7.70 10.28
CA THR A 71 8.36 -8.81 11.20
C THR A 71 7.63 -8.53 12.51
N GLN A 72 7.66 -9.47 13.44
CA GLN A 72 7.14 -9.21 14.79
C GLN A 72 7.97 -8.16 15.56
N SER A 73 9.27 -8.03 15.26
CA SER A 73 10.18 -7.13 15.98
C SER A 73 10.27 -5.73 15.39
N GLN A 74 10.11 -5.59 14.07
CA GLN A 74 10.13 -4.29 13.39
C GLN A 74 9.50 -4.29 12.00
N ILE A 75 9.09 -3.10 11.58
CA ILE A 75 8.80 -2.73 10.19
C ILE A 75 9.93 -1.83 9.70
N THR A 76 10.47 -2.14 8.53
CA THR A 76 11.54 -1.38 7.88
C THR A 76 11.06 -0.95 6.51
N TRP A 77 11.10 0.35 6.23
CA TRP A 77 10.86 0.90 4.90
C TRP A 77 12.20 1.25 4.26
N SER A 78 12.38 0.85 3.01
CA SER A 78 13.57 1.16 2.21
C SER A 78 13.22 1.81 0.87
N VAL A 79 14.10 2.71 0.43
CA VAL A 79 14.02 3.41 -0.85
C VAL A 79 15.33 3.21 -1.61
N GLY A 80 15.27 2.56 -2.76
CA GLY A 80 16.45 2.25 -3.57
C GLY A 80 17.50 1.43 -2.82
N GLY A 81 17.07 0.49 -1.97
CA GLY A 81 17.93 -0.36 -1.14
C GLY A 81 18.51 0.32 0.11
N LYS A 82 18.10 1.55 0.43
CA LYS A 82 18.50 2.24 1.67
C LYS A 82 17.34 2.28 2.65
N VAL A 83 17.57 1.84 3.89
CA VAL A 83 16.59 1.99 4.97
C VAL A 83 16.36 3.47 5.25
N VAL A 84 15.09 3.89 5.18
CA VAL A 84 14.69 5.28 5.46
C VAL A 84 13.88 5.41 6.74
N ARG A 85 13.21 4.34 7.18
CA ARG A 85 12.42 4.32 8.41
C ARG A 85 12.41 2.93 9.03
N VAL A 86 12.43 2.90 10.36
CA VAL A 86 12.18 1.70 11.18
C VAL A 86 11.11 2.03 12.22
N LEU A 87 10.17 1.11 12.41
CA LEU A 87 9.19 1.13 13.50
C LEU A 87 9.29 -0.18 14.28
N THR A 88 9.41 -0.10 15.59
CA THR A 88 9.36 -1.26 16.50
C THR A 88 8.06 -1.24 17.31
N PRO A 89 7.62 -2.37 17.90
CA PRO A 89 6.50 -2.39 18.83
C PRO A 89 6.65 -1.42 20.01
N ALA A 90 7.88 -1.17 20.47
CA ALA A 90 8.17 -0.28 21.58
C ALA A 90 8.08 1.21 21.21
N THR A 91 8.31 1.55 19.93
CA THR A 91 8.25 2.92 19.42
C THR A 91 6.92 3.24 18.73
N ALA A 92 6.09 2.23 18.47
CA ALA A 92 4.73 2.43 18.03
C ALA A 92 3.86 2.88 19.20
N ASP A 93 2.88 3.74 18.91
CA ASP A 93 1.81 4.04 19.86
C ASP A 93 1.15 2.76 20.40
N ALA A 94 0.63 2.82 21.62
CA ALA A 94 0.10 1.65 22.31
C ALA A 94 -0.98 0.94 21.46
N ASN A 95 -0.82 -0.37 21.26
CA ASN A 95 -1.70 -1.20 20.43
C ASN A 95 -1.74 -0.83 18.93
N GLN A 96 -0.79 -0.02 18.44
CA GLN A 96 -0.77 0.45 17.05
C GLN A 96 0.23 -0.26 16.14
N TYR A 97 1.04 -1.20 16.66
CA TYR A 97 1.96 -1.97 15.81
C TYR A 97 1.18 -2.98 14.92
N PRO A 98 1.31 -2.89 13.59
CA PRO A 98 0.67 -3.82 12.66
C PRO A 98 1.12 -5.27 12.86
N GLN A 99 0.16 -6.19 12.99
CA GLN A 99 0.47 -7.55 13.45
C GLN A 99 -0.45 -8.65 12.89
N SER A 100 -1.37 -8.31 11.99
CA SER A 100 -2.33 -9.26 11.41
C SER A 100 -2.17 -9.40 9.89
N PRO A 101 -2.43 -10.58 9.29
CA PRO A 101 -2.15 -10.85 7.88
C PRO A 101 -2.74 -9.81 6.92
N MET A 102 -1.93 -9.37 5.95
CA MET A 102 -2.27 -8.24 5.07
C MET A 102 -2.32 -8.62 3.60
N GLN A 103 -3.18 -7.92 2.86
CA GLN A 103 -3.17 -7.90 1.40
C GLN A 103 -2.31 -6.72 0.92
N VAL A 104 -1.61 -6.91 -0.20
CA VAL A 104 -0.88 -5.84 -0.89
C VAL A 104 -1.82 -5.16 -1.90
N LYS A 105 -1.95 -3.84 -1.81
CA LYS A 105 -2.79 -3.00 -2.66
C LYS A 105 -1.93 -1.90 -3.30
N PHE A 106 -2.15 -1.63 -4.57
CA PHE A 106 -1.55 -0.50 -5.29
C PHE A 106 -2.66 0.33 -5.91
N GLY A 107 -2.47 1.65 -5.95
CA GLY A 107 -3.44 2.55 -6.56
C GLY A 107 -2.85 3.91 -6.89
N ALA A 108 -3.52 4.62 -7.79
CA ALA A 108 -3.35 6.05 -7.94
C ALA A 108 -4.72 6.71 -7.85
N TRP A 109 -4.80 7.83 -7.12
CA TRP A 109 -6.05 8.51 -6.84
C TRP A 109 -5.83 10.01 -6.69
N SER A 110 -6.92 10.77 -6.70
CA SER A 110 -6.89 12.23 -6.56
C SER A 110 -7.20 12.62 -5.12
N GLY A 111 -6.18 12.81 -4.29
CA GLY A 111 -6.30 13.41 -2.96
C GLY A 111 -6.70 14.90 -3.04
N GLY A 112 -6.33 15.58 -4.13
CA GLY A 112 -6.69 16.95 -4.43
C GLY A 112 -8.07 17.16 -5.06
N ASP A 113 -8.97 16.17 -5.06
CA ASP A 113 -10.32 16.36 -5.58
C ASP A 113 -11.15 17.24 -4.63
N ALA A 114 -11.36 18.49 -5.04
CA ALA A 114 -12.13 19.47 -4.27
C ALA A 114 -13.63 19.16 -4.18
N ALA A 115 -14.17 18.29 -5.05
CA ALA A 115 -15.57 17.92 -5.02
C ALA A 115 -15.88 16.83 -3.99
N THR A 116 -14.90 15.97 -3.67
CA THR A 116 -15.13 14.78 -2.83
C THR A 116 -14.33 14.74 -1.54
N ASN A 117 -13.20 15.46 -1.45
CA ASN A 117 -12.27 15.32 -0.34
C ASN A 117 -12.33 16.51 0.63
N ALA A 118 -12.01 16.25 1.89
CA ALA A 118 -11.90 17.30 2.90
C ALA A 118 -10.73 18.26 2.59
N PRO A 119 -10.81 19.54 3.01
CA PRO A 119 -9.72 20.51 2.81
C PRO A 119 -8.36 20.05 3.35
N GLY A 120 -8.36 19.29 4.45
CA GLY A 120 -7.14 18.70 5.02
C GLY A 120 -6.46 17.71 4.07
N THR A 121 -7.22 16.82 3.43
CA THR A 121 -6.72 15.85 2.44
C THR A 121 -6.17 16.57 1.20
N ILE A 122 -6.86 17.59 0.70
CA ILE A 122 -6.41 18.37 -0.45
C ILE A 122 -5.11 19.11 -0.13
N SER A 123 -5.02 19.69 1.07
CA SER A 123 -3.81 20.36 1.56
C SER A 123 -2.65 19.37 1.72
N TRP A 124 -2.89 18.20 2.33
CA TRP A 124 -1.91 17.12 2.44
C TRP A 124 -1.41 16.64 1.07
N ALA A 125 -2.31 16.49 0.10
CA ALA A 125 -1.98 16.12 -1.29
C ALA A 125 -1.30 17.25 -2.09
N ARG A 126 -1.04 18.40 -1.44
CA ARG A 126 -0.33 19.57 -1.97
C ARG A 126 -1.01 20.21 -3.18
N GLY A 127 -2.31 20.37 -3.06
CA GLY A 127 -3.10 21.23 -3.94
C GLY A 127 -4.24 20.51 -4.63
N PRO A 128 -5.12 21.29 -5.28
CA PRO A 128 -6.20 20.73 -6.05
C PRO A 128 -5.66 20.01 -7.30
N THR A 129 -6.34 18.93 -7.68
CA THR A 129 -6.04 18.21 -8.90
C THR A 129 -6.48 18.99 -10.13
N ASP A 130 -5.54 19.22 -11.06
CA ASP A 130 -5.81 19.87 -12.34
C ASP A 130 -6.00 18.81 -13.45
N TRP A 131 -7.23 18.35 -13.61
CA TRP A 131 -7.57 17.29 -14.57
C TRP A 131 -7.21 17.60 -16.03
N SER A 132 -7.01 18.88 -16.39
CA SER A 132 -6.58 19.27 -17.73
C SER A 132 -5.14 18.84 -18.06
N LYS A 133 -4.34 18.55 -17.03
CA LYS A 133 -2.96 18.05 -17.15
C LYS A 133 -2.84 16.53 -17.16
N GLY A 134 -3.97 15.82 -17.14
CA GLY A 134 -3.98 14.38 -17.27
C GLY A 134 -3.57 13.89 -18.67
N PRO A 135 -3.38 12.58 -18.84
CA PRO A 135 -3.49 11.54 -17.81
C PRO A 135 -2.31 11.53 -16.84
N PHE A 136 -2.57 11.16 -15.59
CA PHE A 136 -1.54 10.94 -14.56
C PHE A 136 -1.32 9.45 -14.40
N VAL A 137 -0.07 8.98 -14.50
CA VAL A 137 0.24 7.55 -14.62
C VAL A 137 1.24 7.12 -13.56
N MET A 138 0.79 6.26 -12.65
CA MET A 138 1.66 5.45 -11.80
C MET A 138 2.03 4.17 -12.56
N THR A 139 3.30 3.75 -12.48
CA THR A 139 3.76 2.51 -13.12
C THR A 139 4.47 1.60 -12.14
N VAL A 140 3.94 0.38 -11.96
CA VAL A 140 4.58 -0.71 -11.20
C VAL A 140 5.17 -1.71 -12.19
N SER A 141 6.50 -1.84 -12.20
CA SER A 141 7.21 -2.73 -13.14
C SER A 141 7.22 -4.18 -12.70
N SER A 142 7.34 -4.42 -11.39
CA SER A 142 7.48 -5.75 -10.79
C SER A 142 7.08 -5.69 -9.32
N ILE A 143 6.61 -6.83 -8.80
CA ILE A 143 6.29 -7.03 -7.39
C ILE A 143 6.95 -8.35 -6.97
N ALA A 144 7.59 -8.34 -5.81
CA ALA A 144 8.06 -9.55 -5.13
C ALA A 144 7.46 -9.54 -3.72
N VAL A 145 6.86 -10.66 -3.31
CA VAL A 145 6.28 -10.83 -1.98
C VAL A 145 6.83 -12.11 -1.40
N THR A 146 7.30 -12.03 -0.16
CA THR A 146 7.72 -13.18 0.64
C THR A 146 6.82 -13.27 1.85
N ASP A 147 6.08 -14.37 1.96
CA ASP A 147 5.34 -14.70 3.17
C ASP A 147 6.28 -15.48 4.11
N TYR A 148 6.44 -15.02 5.35
CA TYR A 148 7.24 -15.70 6.36
C TYR A 148 6.53 -16.95 6.90
N SER A 149 5.23 -17.09 6.67
CA SER A 149 4.46 -18.26 7.07
C SER A 149 4.37 -19.30 5.96
N THR A 150 3.85 -20.46 6.32
CA THR A 150 3.38 -21.48 5.38
C THR A 150 1.90 -21.73 5.59
N GLY A 151 1.22 -22.22 4.58
CA GLY A 151 -0.21 -22.55 4.62
C GLY A 151 -0.93 -21.99 3.40
N THR A 152 -2.21 -22.29 3.30
CA THR A 152 -3.04 -21.84 2.17
C THR A 152 -3.97 -20.69 2.54
N GLN A 153 -4.13 -20.39 3.82
CA GLN A 153 -5.05 -19.38 4.35
C GLN A 153 -4.72 -19.06 5.81
N TYR A 154 -5.15 -17.88 6.25
CA TYR A 154 -5.11 -17.44 7.63
C TYR A 154 -6.51 -17.48 8.24
N LYS A 155 -6.59 -17.84 9.52
CA LYS A 155 -7.82 -17.78 10.32
C LYS A 155 -7.54 -16.98 11.59
N TYR A 156 -8.39 -16.01 11.86
CA TYR A 156 -8.45 -15.34 13.16
C TYR A 156 -9.07 -16.28 14.19
N GLY A 157 -8.29 -16.66 15.20
CA GLY A 157 -8.71 -17.60 16.25
C GLY A 157 -9.67 -16.99 17.26
N ASP A 158 -9.68 -15.67 17.38
CA ASP A 158 -10.56 -14.87 18.25
C ASP A 158 -10.77 -13.46 17.66
N THR A 159 -11.35 -12.55 18.44
CA THR A 159 -11.64 -11.16 18.05
C THR A 159 -10.63 -10.14 18.62
N SER A 160 -9.46 -10.58 19.09
CA SER A 160 -8.48 -9.69 19.72
C SER A 160 -7.75 -8.77 18.72
N GLY A 161 -7.65 -9.21 17.47
CA GLY A 161 -6.76 -8.58 16.47
C GLY A 161 -5.27 -8.71 16.82
N SER A 162 -4.92 -9.71 17.65
CA SER A 162 -3.54 -10.00 18.05
C SER A 162 -2.90 -11.02 17.12
N TRP A 163 -1.61 -10.91 16.87
CA TRP A 163 -0.89 -11.90 16.04
C TRP A 163 -0.93 -13.31 16.66
N GLU A 164 -1.02 -13.43 17.99
CA GLU A 164 -1.12 -14.69 18.72
C GLU A 164 -2.38 -15.48 18.37
N SER A 165 -3.45 -14.81 17.93
CA SER A 165 -4.68 -15.49 17.55
C SER A 165 -4.66 -16.01 16.11
N ILE A 166 -3.66 -15.64 15.31
CA ILE A 166 -3.57 -16.00 13.90
C ILE A 166 -3.16 -17.45 13.75
N GLN A 167 -3.97 -18.20 13.01
CA GLN A 167 -3.73 -19.60 12.67
C GLN A 167 -3.47 -19.72 11.17
N ALA A 168 -2.38 -20.38 10.78
CA ALA A 168 -2.13 -20.74 9.40
C ALA A 168 -2.67 -22.15 9.12
N VAL A 169 -3.63 -22.27 8.20
CA VAL A 169 -4.24 -23.58 7.89
C VAL A 169 -3.37 -24.33 6.89
N GLY A 170 -3.07 -25.59 7.21
CA GLY A 170 -2.18 -26.43 6.40
C GLY A 170 -0.71 -26.02 6.48
N GLY A 171 -0.33 -25.20 7.46
CA GLY A 171 1.03 -24.72 7.63
C GLY A 171 1.29 -24.16 9.03
N LYS A 172 2.21 -23.20 9.13
CA LYS A 172 2.60 -22.55 10.37
C LYS A 172 2.89 -21.08 10.13
N VAL A 173 2.42 -20.22 11.03
CA VAL A 173 2.92 -18.84 11.13
C VAL A 173 4.44 -18.90 11.32
N ASN A 174 5.18 -18.09 10.56
CA ASN A 174 6.65 -18.09 10.49
C ASN A 174 7.29 -19.41 10.01
N GLY A 175 6.53 -20.33 9.42
CA GLY A 175 7.04 -21.61 8.92
C GLY A 175 8.03 -21.52 7.74
N ASN A 176 8.12 -20.37 7.08
CA ASN A 176 9.00 -20.07 5.95
C ASN A 176 10.10 -19.05 6.31
N ALA A 177 10.32 -18.74 7.59
CA ALA A 177 11.29 -17.72 8.00
C ALA A 177 12.73 -17.98 7.51
N GLY A 178 13.13 -19.24 7.31
CA GLY A 178 14.44 -19.61 6.75
C GLY A 178 14.51 -19.67 5.21
N GLY A 179 13.37 -19.56 4.53
CA GLY A 179 13.26 -19.50 3.06
C GLY A 179 12.95 -18.10 2.54
N ALA A 180 12.55 -17.18 3.42
CA ALA A 180 12.59 -15.76 3.15
C ALA A 180 14.04 -15.36 2.84
N GLY A 181 14.26 -14.52 1.82
CA GLY A 181 15.60 -14.12 1.38
C GLY A 181 16.42 -13.42 2.47
N THR A 182 17.48 -12.71 2.08
CA THR A 182 18.30 -11.97 3.05
C THR A 182 17.46 -10.92 3.77
N VAL A 183 17.03 -11.24 5.00
CA VAL A 183 16.41 -10.32 5.96
C VAL A 183 17.35 -9.14 6.14
N VAL A 184 16.82 -7.92 6.03
CA VAL A 184 17.53 -6.73 6.48
C VAL A 184 17.70 -6.90 7.98
N SER A 185 18.89 -7.35 8.39
CA SER A 185 19.27 -7.49 9.79
C SER A 185 18.91 -6.20 10.51
N SER A 186 18.34 -6.30 11.73
CA SER A 186 17.81 -5.19 12.52
C SER A 186 18.53 -3.87 12.22
N ALA A 187 17.93 -3.06 11.36
CA ALA A 187 18.54 -1.80 10.97
C ALA A 187 18.42 -0.83 12.15
N ASP A 188 19.51 -0.11 12.44
CA ASP A 188 19.43 1.01 13.37
C ASP A 188 18.39 2.01 12.86
N VAL A 189 17.54 2.49 13.78
CA VAL A 189 16.46 3.42 13.47
C VAL A 189 17.07 4.71 12.93
N PRO A 190 16.90 5.06 11.64
CA PRO A 190 17.28 6.37 11.16
C PRO A 190 16.43 7.41 11.89
N ALA A 191 17.03 8.54 12.28
CA ALA A 191 16.25 9.62 12.89
C ALA A 191 15.14 10.07 11.91
N ILE A 192 13.90 10.16 12.39
CA ILE A 192 12.82 10.78 11.63
C ILE A 192 13.16 12.27 11.50
N THR A 193 13.58 12.69 10.32
CA THR A 193 13.99 14.08 10.07
C THR A 193 12.82 15.00 9.70
N SER A 194 11.65 14.44 9.39
CA SER A 194 10.45 15.20 9.03
C SER A 194 9.18 14.44 9.43
N ALA A 195 8.58 14.85 10.55
CA ALA A 195 7.24 14.41 10.91
C ALA A 195 6.22 15.17 10.04
N SER A 196 5.21 14.46 9.52
CA SER A 196 4.15 15.13 8.79
C SER A 196 3.11 15.69 9.77
N PRO A 197 2.70 16.98 9.64
CA PRO A 197 1.87 17.64 10.65
C PRO A 197 0.43 17.10 10.75
N SER A 198 -0.10 16.48 9.69
CA SER A 198 -1.39 15.76 9.69
C SER A 198 -1.50 14.88 8.43
N ILE A 199 -1.74 13.58 8.61
CA ILE A 199 -2.01 12.63 7.52
C ILE A 199 -3.52 12.32 7.49
N PRO A 200 -4.22 12.30 6.36
CA PRO A 200 -5.58 11.78 6.31
C PRO A 200 -5.60 10.25 6.56
N ALA A 201 -6.78 9.67 6.81
CA ALA A 201 -6.95 8.22 6.71
C ALA A 201 -6.46 7.73 5.33
N GLY A 202 -5.91 6.50 5.27
CA GLY A 202 -5.38 5.89 4.04
C GLY A 202 -6.45 5.67 2.95
N LEU A 203 -6.19 4.77 1.99
CA LEU A 203 -7.14 4.50 0.91
C LEU A 203 -8.55 4.18 1.43
N GLY A 204 -9.46 5.13 1.25
CA GLY A 204 -10.89 4.98 1.47
C GLY A 204 -11.53 6.21 2.11
N SER A 205 -12.85 6.19 2.25
CA SER A 205 -13.61 7.21 2.97
C SER A 205 -13.03 7.44 4.40
N ASN A 206 -13.33 8.61 5.00
CA ASN A 206 -12.85 9.09 6.33
C ASN A 206 -13.05 8.12 7.53
N THR A 207 -13.44 6.88 7.27
CA THR A 207 -13.81 5.82 8.21
C THR A 207 -13.02 4.51 8.01
N HIS A 208 -12.01 4.45 7.12
CA HIS A 208 -11.29 3.19 6.75
C HIS A 208 -12.24 2.05 6.27
N THR A 209 -13.47 2.38 5.88
CA THR A 209 -14.54 1.42 5.56
C THR A 209 -14.47 0.85 4.15
N ASP A 210 -13.46 1.21 3.37
CA ASP A 210 -13.28 0.69 2.01
C ASP A 210 -12.64 -0.71 2.01
N THR A 211 -12.41 -1.28 3.19
CA THR A 211 -12.37 -2.73 3.36
C THR A 211 -13.80 -3.25 3.41
N ALA A 212 -14.14 -4.16 2.49
CA ALA A 212 -15.32 -4.98 2.70
C ALA A 212 -15.10 -5.73 4.03
N HIS A 213 -15.86 -5.38 5.07
CA HIS A 213 -15.95 -6.17 6.29
C HIS A 213 -16.61 -7.51 5.95
N GLN A 214 -15.81 -8.45 5.43
CA GLN A 214 -16.33 -9.74 5.00
C GLN A 214 -16.42 -10.65 6.22
N THR A 215 -17.62 -10.71 6.79
CA THR A 215 -17.95 -11.55 7.93
C THR A 215 -18.34 -12.96 7.43
N GLY A 216 -17.62 -14.01 7.84
CA GLY A 216 -18.00 -15.40 7.57
C GLY A 216 -16.84 -16.37 7.31
N TRP A 217 -16.89 -17.57 7.90
CA TRP A 217 -15.92 -18.66 7.74
C TRP A 217 -16.59 -19.95 7.26
N PRO A 218 -15.99 -20.76 6.37
CA PRO A 218 -14.77 -20.50 5.58
C PRO A 218 -15.03 -19.54 4.42
N TRP A 219 -14.08 -18.64 4.18
CA TRP A 219 -14.14 -17.75 3.04
C TRP A 219 -13.65 -18.46 1.77
N VAL A 220 -14.42 -18.35 0.70
CA VAL A 220 -14.02 -18.76 -0.64
C VAL A 220 -13.89 -17.49 -1.47
N GLY A 221 -12.68 -17.17 -1.91
CA GLY A 221 -12.43 -16.01 -2.74
C GLY A 221 -13.16 -16.10 -4.07
N THR A 222 -14.23 -15.32 -4.22
CA THR A 222 -14.77 -14.99 -5.53
C THR A 222 -13.98 -13.83 -6.11
N SER A 223 -13.47 -14.00 -7.33
CA SER A 223 -12.90 -12.91 -8.11
C SER A 223 -13.95 -11.83 -8.32
N THR A 224 -13.84 -10.72 -7.60
CA THR A 224 -14.65 -9.54 -7.90
C THR A 224 -13.98 -8.85 -9.09
N PHE A 225 -14.59 -8.99 -10.27
CA PHE A 225 -14.24 -8.15 -11.42
C PHE A 225 -14.61 -6.72 -11.06
N VAL A 226 -13.64 -5.91 -10.65
CA VAL A 226 -13.81 -4.46 -10.70
C VAL A 226 -13.59 -4.07 -12.15
N THR A 227 -14.66 -4.07 -12.93
CA THR A 227 -14.65 -3.36 -14.20
C THR A 227 -14.37 -1.91 -13.85
N ALA A 228 -13.17 -1.41 -14.16
CA ALA A 228 -12.92 0.02 -14.13
C ALA A 228 -13.99 0.66 -15.01
N THR A 229 -14.91 1.41 -14.41
CA THR A 229 -15.89 2.17 -15.16
C THR A 229 -15.09 3.13 -16.01
N THR A 230 -15.04 2.89 -17.31
CA THR A 230 -14.51 3.86 -18.27
C THR A 230 -15.29 5.13 -18.04
N VAL A 231 -14.63 6.18 -17.54
CA VAL A 231 -15.15 7.53 -17.64
C VAL A 231 -15.41 7.76 -19.13
N PRO A 232 -16.63 8.17 -19.55
CA PRO A 232 -16.92 8.36 -20.96
C PRO A 232 -15.90 9.34 -21.53
N THR A 233 -15.13 8.86 -22.52
CA THR A 233 -14.19 9.68 -23.27
C THR A 233 -14.97 10.82 -23.92
N ALA A 234 -14.57 12.06 -23.65
CA ALA A 234 -14.94 13.19 -24.48
C ALA A 234 -14.57 12.87 -25.94
N VAL A 235 -15.47 13.21 -26.86
CA VAL A 235 -15.39 12.87 -28.28
C VAL A 235 -14.08 13.39 -28.89
N GLY A 236 -13.19 12.51 -29.37
CA GLY A 236 -12.05 12.91 -30.23
C GLY A 236 -10.68 12.25 -30.02
N LEU A 237 -10.50 11.31 -29.09
CA LEU A 237 -9.21 10.60 -28.91
C LEU A 237 -9.31 9.13 -29.34
N PRO A 238 -8.28 8.55 -29.99
CA PRO A 238 -8.29 7.15 -30.40
C PRO A 238 -8.33 6.23 -29.18
N SER A 239 -9.15 5.18 -29.26
CA SER A 239 -9.35 4.21 -28.18
C SER A 239 -8.03 3.56 -27.77
N LEU A 240 -7.64 3.70 -26.51
CA LEU A 240 -6.62 2.84 -25.91
C LEU A 240 -7.21 1.44 -25.76
N ALA A 241 -6.44 0.42 -26.17
CA ALA A 241 -6.84 -0.98 -26.08
C ALA A 241 -7.28 -1.34 -24.67
N ASN A 242 -8.33 -2.16 -24.55
CA ASN A 242 -8.85 -2.66 -23.29
C ASN A 242 -7.74 -3.34 -22.47
N ILE A 243 -7.26 -2.68 -21.42
CA ILE A 243 -6.36 -3.28 -20.42
C ILE A 243 -7.24 -3.80 -19.29
N ASN A 244 -7.45 -5.12 -19.26
CA ASN A 244 -8.09 -5.79 -18.12
C ASN A 244 -7.06 -5.94 -16.99
N PHE A 245 -7.29 -5.28 -15.86
CA PHE A 245 -6.53 -5.55 -14.63
C PHE A 245 -7.10 -6.78 -13.93
N TYR A 246 -6.26 -7.78 -13.72
CA TYR A 246 -6.59 -8.94 -12.90
C TYR A 246 -5.94 -8.77 -11.52
N LEU A 247 -6.73 -8.40 -10.51
CA LEU A 247 -6.34 -8.62 -9.12
C LEU A 247 -6.86 -10.00 -8.69
N PHE A 248 -5.92 -10.90 -8.37
CA PHE A 248 -6.24 -12.19 -7.77
C PHE A 248 -6.09 -12.07 -6.25
N SER A 249 -7.20 -12.13 -5.51
CA SER A 249 -7.18 -12.42 -4.08
C SER A 249 -7.42 -13.92 -3.88
N GLY A 250 -6.33 -14.68 -3.88
CA GLY A 250 -6.32 -16.11 -3.61
C GLY A 250 -4.88 -16.60 -3.39
N PRO A 251 -4.67 -17.71 -2.65
CA PRO A 251 -3.33 -18.19 -2.34
C PRO A 251 -2.63 -18.62 -3.63
N LEU A 252 -1.53 -17.94 -3.94
CA LEU A 252 -0.65 -18.16 -5.10
C LEU A 252 -1.38 -18.43 -6.44
N ALA A 253 -1.57 -17.37 -7.21
CA ALA A 253 -1.55 -17.47 -8.67
C ALA A 253 -0.71 -16.32 -9.24
N ILE A 254 0.53 -16.63 -9.59
CA ILE A 254 1.40 -15.76 -10.39
C ILE A 254 0.78 -15.68 -11.79
N ALA A 255 0.37 -14.50 -12.23
CA ALA A 255 0.14 -14.21 -13.63
C ALA A 255 1.30 -13.35 -14.16
N ILE A 256 2.26 -14.00 -14.85
CA ILE A 256 3.24 -13.30 -15.69
C ILE A 256 2.51 -12.93 -16.98
N LEU A 257 2.31 -11.64 -17.22
CA LEU A 257 1.90 -11.15 -18.55
C LEU A 257 3.17 -10.84 -19.37
N SER A 258 3.59 -11.79 -20.22
CA SER A 258 4.57 -11.53 -21.27
C SER A 258 3.84 -11.11 -22.54
N LEU A 259 3.88 -9.81 -22.86
CA LEU A 259 3.48 -9.32 -24.19
C LEU A 259 4.63 -9.59 -25.17
N ILE A 260 4.59 -10.75 -25.83
CA ILE A 260 5.38 -11.01 -27.04
C ILE A 260 4.61 -10.42 -28.22
N GLY A 261 4.97 -9.20 -28.60
CA GLY A 261 4.55 -8.59 -29.86
C GLY A 261 5.75 -8.41 -30.78
N ARG A 262 5.92 -9.32 -31.75
CA ARG A 262 6.80 -9.11 -32.91
C ARG A 262 6.24 -7.95 -33.73
N TRP A 263 7.11 -7.00 -34.09
CA TRP A 263 6.82 -6.01 -35.13
C TRP A 263 7.45 -6.47 -36.46
N PRO A 264 6.85 -6.12 -37.61
CA PRO A 264 7.40 -6.44 -38.93
C PRO A 264 8.74 -5.74 -39.19
#